data_AF-A0A9E7C1W3-F1
#
_entry.id   AF-A0A9E7C1W3-F1
#
_cell.length_a   1.000
_cell.length_b   1.000
_cell.length_c   1.000
_cell.angle_alpha   90.00
_cell.angle_beta   90.00
_cell.angle_gamma   90.00
#
_symmetry.space_group_name_H-M   'P 1'
#
loop_
_entity.id
_entity.type
_entity.pdbx_description
1 polymer ?
#
loop_
_entity_poly.entity_id
_entity_poly.type
_entity_poly.pdbx_seq_one_letter_code
_entity_poly.pdbx_strand_id
1 'polypeptide(L)' 'MATIDPPTSVPCSACRGTGKVISRLGGTPTEIVCPWCEGGGRRLGPEHNAQAVHHGSGRGDDDPPDQAA' A
#
# COMPACT_ATOMS: atom_id res chain seq x y z
N MET A 1 22.74 15.22 -20.72
CA MET A 1 22.08 14.33 -19.74
C MET A 1 21.01 15.15 -19.03
N ALA A 2 19.75 15.00 -19.40
CA ALA A 2 18.65 15.69 -18.74
C ALA A 2 18.24 14.84 -17.53
N THR A 3 18.46 15.37 -16.33
CA THR A 3 17.89 14.83 -15.10
C THR A 3 16.37 14.94 -15.22
N ILE A 4 15.70 13.80 -15.35
CA ILE A 4 14.24 13.72 -15.33
C ILE A 4 13.83 13.94 -13.87
N ASP A 5 13.54 15.18 -13.50
CA ASP A 5 12.82 15.46 -12.25
C ASP A 5 11.41 14.88 -12.41
N PRO A 6 11.02 13.85 -11.63
CA PRO A 6 9.67 13.32 -11.74
C PRO A 6 8.72 14.40 -11.24
N PRO A 7 7.71 14.82 -12.02
CA PRO A 7 6.79 15.84 -11.56
C PRO A 7 6.08 15.35 -10.29
N THR A 8 6.43 15.92 -9.15
CA THR A 8 5.71 15.76 -7.86
C THR A 8 4.26 16.28 -7.95
N SER A 9 3.90 16.85 -9.10
CA SER A 9 2.56 17.29 -9.43
C SER A 9 1.63 16.18 -9.92
N VAL A 10 2.11 14.96 -10.21
CA VAL A 10 1.27 13.85 -10.72
C VAL A 10 0.27 13.37 -9.65
N PRO A 11 -1.03 13.20 -10.01
CA PRO A 11 -2.00 12.61 -9.09
C PRO A 11 -1.60 11.19 -8.70
N CYS A 12 -1.77 10.84 -7.43
CA CYS A 12 -1.49 9.49 -6.95
C CYS A 12 -2.39 8.51 -7.69
N SER A 13 -1.80 7.56 -8.43
CA SER A 13 -2.52 6.57 -9.23
C SER A 13 -3.33 5.58 -8.37
N ALA A 14 -2.84 5.26 -7.17
CA ALA A 14 -3.47 4.30 -6.26
C ALA A 14 -4.82 4.80 -5.74
N CYS A 15 -4.90 6.06 -5.29
CA CYS A 15 -6.15 6.69 -4.85
C CYS A 15 -6.81 7.55 -5.93
N ARG A 16 -6.24 7.63 -7.14
CA ARG A 16 -6.71 8.51 -8.23
C ARG A 16 -6.88 9.97 -7.79
N GLY A 17 -6.00 10.47 -6.94
CA GLY A 17 -6.06 11.85 -6.46
C GLY A 17 -6.95 12.12 -5.24
N THR A 18 -7.69 11.13 -4.74
CA THR A 18 -8.65 11.36 -3.62
C THR A 18 -8.00 11.38 -2.23
N GLY A 19 -6.80 10.82 -2.09
CA GLY A 19 -6.14 10.63 -0.79
C GLY A 19 -6.63 9.40 -0.01
N LYS A 20 -7.64 8.68 -0.51
CA LYS A 20 -8.23 7.52 0.18
C LYS A 20 -8.41 6.32 -0.73
N VAL A 21 -8.33 5.13 -0.17
CA VAL A 21 -8.55 3.85 -0.89
C VAL A 21 -9.44 2.92 -0.07
N ILE A 22 -10.15 2.04 -0.74
CA ILE A 22 -10.91 0.97 -0.09
C ILE A 22 -9.98 -0.24 0.09
N SER A 23 -9.68 -0.58 1.33
CA SER A 23 -8.98 -1.81 1.70
C SER A 23 -9.97 -2.92 1.97
N ARG A 24 -9.68 -4.13 1.48
CA ARG A 24 -10.41 -5.36 1.86
C ARG A 24 -9.58 -6.27 2.76
N LEU A 25 -8.49 -5.74 3.34
CA LEU A 25 -7.70 -6.46 4.33
C LEU A 25 -8.61 -6.81 5.51
N GLY A 26 -8.65 -8.08 5.91
CA GLY A 26 -9.57 -8.56 6.95
C GLY A 26 -11.00 -8.88 6.47
N GLY A 27 -11.24 -8.93 5.15
CA GLY A 27 -12.48 -9.46 4.56
C GLY A 27 -13.64 -8.45 4.46
N THR A 28 -13.53 -7.27 5.08
CA THR A 28 -14.56 -6.22 5.02
C THR A 28 -14.01 -4.98 4.32
N PRO A 29 -14.71 -4.41 3.32
CA PRO A 29 -14.29 -3.19 2.67
C PRO A 29 -14.31 -2.00 3.64
N THR A 30 -13.16 -1.39 3.85
CA THR A 30 -12.98 -0.23 4.74
C THR A 30 -12.25 0.87 3.99
N GLU A 31 -12.72 2.11 4.13
CA GLU A 31 -11.99 3.27 3.61
C GLU A 31 -10.82 3.61 4.54
N ILE A 32 -9.61 3.62 3.98
CA ILE A 32 -8.38 3.98 4.69
C ILE A 32 -7.67 5.13 3.99
N VAL A 33 -6.79 5.82 4.73
CA VAL A 33 -5.86 6.79 4.15
C VAL A 33 -4.95 6.06 3.15
N CYS A 34 -4.77 6.62 1.96
CA CYS A 34 -3.94 6.02 0.93
C CYS A 34 -2.48 5.97 1.40
N PRO A 35 -1.88 4.78 1.60
CA PRO A 35 -0.50 4.69 2.10
C PRO A 35 0.54 5.14 1.07
N TRP A 36 0.18 5.20 -0.22
CA TRP A 36 1.06 5.67 -1.29
C TRP A 36 1.23 7.19 -1.36
N CYS A 37 0.27 7.96 -0.84
CA CYS A 37 0.35 9.42 -0.84
C CYS A 37 0.09 10.05 0.54
N GLU A 38 -0.06 9.22 1.57
CA GLU A 38 -0.32 9.63 2.96
C GLU A 38 -1.55 10.56 3.09
N GLY A 39 -2.52 10.41 2.19
CA GLY A 39 -3.71 11.26 2.15
C GLY A 39 -3.59 12.52 1.32
N GLY A 40 -2.39 12.86 0.82
CA GLY A 40 -2.15 14.09 0.05
C GLY A 40 -2.68 14.07 -1.38
N GLY A 41 -3.12 12.91 -1.90
CA GLY A 41 -3.66 12.77 -3.26
C GLY A 41 -2.63 12.93 -4.39
N ARG A 42 -1.37 13.25 -4.08
CA ARG A 42 -0.29 13.42 -5.06
C ARG A 42 0.80 12.38 -4.86
N ARG A 43 1.53 12.09 -5.92
CA ARG A 43 2.68 11.18 -5.83
C ARG A 43 3.76 11.81 -4.95
N LEU A 44 4.12 11.11 -3.88
CA LEU A 44 5.26 11.49 -3.04
C LEU A 44 6.58 11.16 -3.74
N GLY A 45 7.66 11.81 -3.30
CA GLY A 45 8.99 11.66 -3.90
C GLY A 45 9.51 10.21 -3.89
N PRO A 46 10.60 9.92 -4.62
CA PRO A 46 11.14 8.57 -4.77
C PRO A 46 11.60 7.93 -3.45
N GLU A 47 11.84 8.73 -2.41
CA GLU A 47 12.19 8.27 -1.06
C GLU A 47 11.00 7.65 -0.31
N HIS A 48 9.76 7.91 -0.74
CA HIS A 48 8.56 7.36 -0.10
C HIS A 48 8.29 5.93 -0.58
N ASN A 49 8.53 4.95 0.29
CA ASN A 49 8.19 3.55 0.04
C ASN A 49 7.02 3.09 0.92
N ALA A 50 5.82 3.15 0.34
CA ALA A 50 4.57 2.71 0.98
C ALA A 50 4.51 1.20 1.32
N GLN A 51 5.46 0.40 0.86
CA GLN A 51 5.53 -1.05 1.13
C GLN A 51 6.57 -1.42 2.19
N ALA A 52 7.42 -0.48 2.62
CA ALA A 52 8.46 -0.74 3.62
C ALA A 52 7.87 -1.15 4.99
N VAL A 53 6.63 -0.78 5.27
CA VAL A 53 5.95 -1.03 6.54
C VAL A 53 5.37 -2.45 6.70
N HIS A 54 5.53 -3.35 5.71
CA HIS A 54 4.92 -4.69 5.74
C HIS A 54 5.91 -5.88 5.63
N HIS A 55 7.09 -5.79 6.24
CA HIS A 55 8.03 -6.91 6.37
C HIS A 55 7.70 -7.90 7.50
N GLY A 56 6.44 -8.02 7.93
CA GLY A 56 6.08 -9.00 8.94
C GLY A 56 4.60 -9.01 9.25
N SER A 57 3.90 -10.04 8.77
CA SER A 57 2.66 -10.65 9.31
C SER A 57 1.96 -11.41 8.19
N GLY A 58 2.56 -12.51 7.74
CA GLY A 58 2.07 -13.27 6.58
C GLY A 58 2.59 -14.69 6.51
N ARG A 59 2.71 -15.36 7.66
CA ARG A 59 2.68 -16.82 7.76
C ARG A 59 2.23 -17.16 9.19
N GLY A 60 0.92 -17.07 9.39
CA GLY A 60 0.30 -17.85 10.46
C GLY A 60 0.53 -19.31 10.10
N ASP A 61 1.35 -19.95 10.91
CA ASP A 61 1.08 -21.24 11.53
C ASP A 61 -0.43 -21.64 11.40
N ASP A 62 -0.75 -22.33 10.31
CA ASP A 62 -1.98 -23.12 10.10
C ASP A 62 -1.56 -24.31 9.22
N ASP A 63 -0.63 -25.11 9.75
CA ASP A 63 -0.45 -26.49 9.30
C ASP A 63 -1.23 -27.35 10.30
N PRO A 64 -2.44 -27.84 9.96
CA PRO A 64 -3.12 -28.78 10.82
C PRO A 64 -2.26 -30.05 10.91
N PRO A 65 -1.95 -30.59 12.11
CA PRO A 65 -1.22 -31.84 12.19
C PRO A 65 -2.05 -32.92 11.51
N ASP A 66 -1.47 -33.49 10.45
CA ASP A 66 -1.93 -34.68 9.75
C ASP A 66 -2.24 -35.78 10.78
N GLN A 67 -3.52 -35.99 11.07
CA GLN A 67 -3.97 -37.11 11.90
C GLN A 67 -4.03 -38.36 11.01
N ALA A 68 -2.88 -39.00 10.81
CA ALA A 68 -2.79 -40.35 10.28
C ALA A 68 -2.89 -41.37 11.42
N ALA A 69 -3.86 -42.28 11.24
CA ALA A 69 -4.35 -43.34 12.12
C ALA A 69 -3.33 -44.42 12.51
#